data_AF-A0A955RAN2-F1
#
_entry.id   AF-A0A955RAN2-F1
#
_cell.length_a   1.000
_cell.length_b   1.000
_cell.length_c   1.000
_cell.angle_alpha   90.00
_cell.angle_beta   90.00
_cell.angle_gamma   90.00
#
_symmetry.space_group_name_H-M   'P 1'
#
loop_
_entity.id
_entity.type
_entity.pdbx_description
1 polymer ?
#
loop_
_entity_poly.entity_id
_entity_poly.type
_entity_poly.pdbx_seq_one_letter_code
_entity_poly.pdbx_strand_id
1 'polypeptide(L)'
;LGDIALNSIENKDKSLTLAAVRALERLALDAIEHKPRLPEPWFDTSTLVRTDQDFIALHPDMVKALTERRTWLETKVFRQYQDVFGEALNRMRDVNHLIAIHTRHVAVTAIRVEDPHAVQLSIRFFNTYLRAAINARDVRSTYNLFNEYRIFAERAMDVQRTDLVVMVANHMKFYGQLAFGMNLAFLLETVAFDLCMLLERAHERGAECHDPLLDVFLDVDREPESKGMEASLRGVRKAQIRLGTCYLVSERPDLARRIADDMRAEPAERLRSIRSELERVAEQEYWEVSDRGVNFEWLPPERRATLGTFYAWLLPDPGP
;
A
#
# COMPACT_ATOMS: atom_id res chain seq x y z
N LEU A 1 -12.82 -24.13 -4.78
CA LEU A 1 -11.62 -23.56 -5.42
C LEU A 1 -10.56 -23.23 -4.38
N GLY A 2 -10.92 -22.57 -3.27
CA GLY A 2 -10.05 -22.38 -2.11
C GLY A 2 -9.41 -23.68 -1.61
N ASP A 3 -10.20 -24.73 -1.34
CA ASP A 3 -9.66 -26.03 -0.90
C ASP A 3 -8.70 -26.67 -1.91
N ILE A 4 -8.96 -26.49 -3.22
CA ILE A 4 -8.05 -26.96 -4.27
C ILE A 4 -6.73 -26.18 -4.18
N ALA A 5 -6.78 -24.86 -4.01
CA ALA A 5 -5.58 -24.05 -3.85
C ALA A 5 -4.80 -24.42 -2.58
N LEU A 6 -5.48 -24.63 -1.45
CA LEU A 6 -4.85 -25.04 -0.18
C LEU A 6 -4.16 -26.40 -0.31
N ASN A 7 -4.87 -27.43 -0.79
CA ASN A 7 -4.29 -28.75 -1.04
C ASN A 7 -3.13 -28.68 -2.05
N SER A 8 -3.19 -27.77 -3.02
CA SER A 8 -2.10 -27.58 -3.99
C SER A 8 -0.86 -26.95 -3.34
N ILE A 9 -1.02 -26.01 -2.41
CA ILE A 9 0.09 -25.45 -1.63
C ILE A 9 0.78 -26.54 -0.79
N GLU A 10 0.00 -27.39 -0.12
CA GLU A 10 0.53 -28.51 0.66
C GLU A 10 1.36 -29.47 -0.21
N ASN A 11 0.87 -29.75 -1.41
CA ASN A 11 1.55 -30.59 -2.41
C ASN A 11 2.64 -29.84 -3.21
N LYS A 12 2.87 -28.56 -2.93
CA LYS A 12 3.80 -27.68 -3.66
C LYS A 12 3.50 -27.57 -5.17
N ASP A 13 2.25 -27.81 -5.57
CA ASP A 13 1.78 -27.59 -6.93
C ASP A 13 1.43 -26.11 -7.12
N LYS A 14 2.46 -25.34 -7.47
CA LYS A 14 2.33 -23.91 -7.76
C LYS A 14 1.39 -23.65 -8.94
N SER A 15 1.44 -24.45 -10.00
CA SER A 15 0.63 -24.23 -11.20
C SER A 15 -0.85 -24.34 -10.90
N LEU A 16 -1.25 -25.38 -10.17
CA LEU A 16 -2.64 -25.59 -9.78
C LEU A 16 -3.12 -24.53 -8.78
N THR A 17 -2.27 -24.13 -7.84
CA THR A 17 -2.56 -23.04 -6.89
C THR A 17 -2.87 -21.74 -7.63
N LEU A 18 -1.99 -21.34 -8.57
CA LEU A 18 -2.18 -20.10 -9.35
C LEU A 18 -3.43 -20.18 -10.23
N ALA A 19 -3.73 -21.34 -10.81
CA ALA A 19 -4.95 -21.53 -11.62
C ALA A 19 -6.22 -21.38 -10.77
N ALA A 20 -6.27 -21.98 -9.57
CA ALA A 20 -7.40 -21.88 -8.66
C ALA A 20 -7.61 -20.43 -8.18
N VAL A 21 -6.53 -19.74 -7.82
CA VAL A 21 -6.57 -18.33 -7.40
C VAL A 21 -7.03 -17.41 -8.52
N ARG A 22 -6.65 -17.66 -9.78
CA ARG A 22 -7.16 -16.92 -10.97
C ARG A 22 -8.62 -17.20 -11.27
N ALA A 23 -9.07 -18.45 -11.09
CA ALA A 23 -10.49 -18.78 -11.28
C ALA A 23 -11.38 -18.02 -10.29
N LEU A 24 -10.92 -17.87 -9.04
CA LEU A 24 -11.59 -17.06 -8.02
C LEU A 24 -11.66 -15.58 -8.40
N GLU A 25 -10.61 -15.02 -9.02
CA GLU A 25 -10.60 -13.62 -9.46
C GLU A 25 -11.67 -13.39 -10.52
N ARG A 26 -11.68 -14.23 -11.56
CA ARG A 26 -12.67 -14.14 -12.65
C ARG A 26 -14.10 -14.18 -12.10
N LEU A 27 -14.36 -15.10 -11.18
CA LEU A 27 -15.67 -15.19 -10.52
C LEU A 27 -16.04 -13.90 -9.79
N ALA A 28 -15.12 -13.29 -9.04
CA ALA A 28 -15.38 -12.04 -8.33
C ALA A 28 -15.60 -10.86 -9.28
N LEU A 29 -14.79 -10.75 -10.34
CA LEU A 29 -14.92 -9.68 -11.33
C LEU A 29 -16.24 -9.79 -12.10
N ASP A 30 -16.56 -10.98 -12.61
CA ASP A 30 -17.80 -11.24 -13.33
C ASP A 30 -19.02 -10.96 -12.43
N ALA A 31 -18.95 -11.38 -11.17
CA ALA A 31 -20.01 -11.14 -10.19
C ALA A 31 -20.27 -9.65 -9.96
N ILE A 32 -19.22 -8.84 -9.78
CA ILE A 32 -19.35 -7.40 -9.56
C ILE A 32 -19.97 -6.72 -10.79
N GLU A 33 -19.54 -7.08 -11.99
CA GLU A 33 -20.05 -6.48 -13.23
C GLU A 33 -21.53 -6.84 -13.49
N HIS A 34 -21.97 -8.03 -13.07
CA HIS A 34 -23.35 -8.47 -13.26
C HIS A 34 -24.26 -8.15 -12.08
N LYS A 35 -23.69 -7.76 -10.92
CA LYS A 35 -24.41 -7.50 -9.66
C LYS A 35 -25.67 -6.64 -9.83
N PRO A 36 -25.67 -5.52 -10.59
CA PRO A 36 -26.87 -4.70 -10.76
C PRO A 36 -28.05 -5.39 -11.46
N ARG A 37 -27.79 -6.50 -12.17
CA ARG A 37 -28.79 -7.26 -12.93
C ARG A 37 -29.28 -8.51 -12.20
N LEU A 38 -28.70 -8.85 -11.05
CA LEU A 38 -29.06 -10.04 -10.30
C LEU A 38 -30.33 -9.79 -9.47
N PRO A 39 -31.23 -10.79 -9.37
CA PRO A 39 -32.48 -10.62 -8.65
C PRO A 39 -32.24 -10.58 -7.13
N GLU A 40 -33.08 -9.86 -6.37
CA GLU A 40 -32.94 -9.73 -4.90
C GLU A 40 -32.72 -11.06 -4.15
N PRO A 41 -33.42 -12.17 -4.47
CA PRO A 41 -33.20 -13.44 -3.80
C PRO A 41 -31.78 -14.01 -3.94
N TRP A 42 -31.01 -13.57 -4.95
CA TRP A 42 -29.59 -13.94 -5.08
C TRP A 42 -28.74 -13.41 -3.92
N PHE A 43 -29.15 -12.31 -3.30
CA PHE A 43 -28.41 -11.69 -2.21
C PHE A 43 -28.89 -12.13 -0.82
N ASP A 44 -29.96 -12.93 -0.73
CA ASP A 44 -30.42 -13.48 0.54
C ASP A 44 -29.40 -14.49 1.07
N THR A 45 -28.63 -14.07 2.09
CA THR A 45 -27.61 -14.91 2.71
C THR A 45 -28.14 -15.79 3.84
N SER A 46 -29.42 -15.71 4.18
CA SER A 46 -29.99 -16.42 5.34
C SER A 46 -29.79 -17.93 5.26
N THR A 47 -29.80 -18.51 4.06
CA THR A 47 -29.53 -19.93 3.81
C THR A 47 -28.03 -20.22 3.76
N LEU A 48 -27.25 -19.39 3.07
CA LEU A 48 -25.79 -19.55 2.93
C LEU A 48 -25.10 -19.63 4.29
N VAL A 49 -25.48 -18.77 5.24
CA VAL A 49 -24.86 -18.75 6.58
C VAL A 49 -25.13 -20.02 7.39
N ARG A 50 -26.19 -20.78 7.08
CA ARG A 50 -26.50 -22.03 7.77
C ARG A 50 -25.71 -23.22 7.26
N THR A 51 -25.25 -23.19 6.02
CA THR A 51 -24.72 -24.37 5.32
C THR A 51 -23.27 -24.20 4.85
N ASP A 52 -22.79 -22.97 4.75
CA ASP A 52 -21.49 -22.65 4.18
C ASP A 52 -20.44 -22.38 5.26
N GLN A 53 -19.35 -23.14 5.23
CA GLN A 53 -18.26 -23.05 6.21
C GLN A 53 -17.64 -21.66 6.28
N ASP A 54 -17.65 -20.92 5.16
CA ASP A 54 -17.07 -19.58 5.10
C ASP A 54 -17.93 -18.57 5.89
N PHE A 55 -19.18 -18.91 6.24
CA PHE A 55 -20.14 -17.99 6.85
C PHE A 55 -20.72 -18.47 8.19
N ILE A 56 -20.64 -19.76 8.52
CA ILE A 56 -21.31 -20.36 9.69
C ILE A 56 -20.94 -19.72 11.03
N ALA A 57 -19.73 -19.18 11.15
CA ALA A 57 -19.24 -18.53 12.36
C ALA A 57 -19.47 -17.01 12.41
N LEU A 58 -20.21 -16.44 11.46
CA LEU A 58 -20.48 -14.99 11.44
C LEU A 58 -21.46 -14.57 12.52
N HIS A 59 -21.15 -13.44 13.16
CA HIS A 59 -22.13 -12.75 13.99
C HIS A 59 -23.38 -12.39 13.16
N PRO A 60 -24.62 -12.54 13.68
CA PRO A 60 -25.85 -12.28 12.94
C PRO A 60 -25.90 -10.90 12.26
N ASP A 61 -25.36 -9.85 12.90
CA ASP A 61 -25.29 -8.52 12.29
C ASP A 61 -24.41 -8.46 11.03
N MET A 62 -23.37 -9.30 10.96
CA MET A 62 -22.54 -9.41 9.76
C MET A 62 -23.28 -10.12 8.63
N VAL A 63 -24.14 -11.09 8.95
CA VAL A 63 -25.02 -11.77 7.98
C VAL A 63 -26.00 -10.78 7.37
N LYS A 64 -26.65 -9.99 8.22
CA LYS A 64 -27.55 -8.92 7.79
C LYS A 64 -26.82 -7.92 6.90
N ALA A 65 -25.65 -7.46 7.34
CA ALA A 65 -24.83 -6.54 6.56
C ALA A 65 -24.36 -7.12 5.22
N LEU A 66 -24.06 -8.42 5.12
CA LEU A 66 -23.70 -9.07 3.85
C LEU A 66 -24.85 -9.03 2.84
N THR A 67 -26.06 -9.29 3.31
CA THR A 67 -27.30 -9.24 2.51
C THR A 67 -27.56 -7.81 2.05
N GLU A 68 -27.59 -6.86 2.98
CA GLU A 68 -27.87 -5.44 2.71
C GLU A 68 -26.84 -4.84 1.73
N ARG A 69 -25.56 -5.17 1.90
CA ARG A 69 -24.47 -4.66 1.07
C ARG A 69 -24.33 -5.40 -0.26
N ARG A 70 -25.02 -6.53 -0.44
CA ARG A 70 -24.90 -7.39 -1.64
C ARG A 70 -23.45 -7.81 -1.93
N THR A 71 -22.71 -8.17 -0.88
CA THR A 71 -21.27 -8.50 -0.97
C THR A 71 -20.93 -9.94 -0.60
N TRP A 72 -21.90 -10.87 -0.62
CA TRP A 72 -21.68 -12.23 -0.13
C TRP A 72 -20.65 -12.99 -0.98
N LEU A 73 -20.69 -12.84 -2.31
CA LEU A 73 -19.81 -13.58 -3.20
C LEU A 73 -18.38 -13.05 -3.14
N GLU A 74 -18.20 -11.73 -3.09
CA GLU A 74 -16.88 -11.12 -2.88
C GLU A 74 -16.32 -11.51 -1.51
N THR A 75 -17.16 -11.57 -0.48
CA THR A 75 -16.73 -12.02 0.85
C THR A 75 -16.28 -13.48 0.81
N LYS A 76 -17.00 -14.33 0.08
CA LYS A 76 -16.64 -15.74 -0.09
C LYS A 76 -15.28 -15.89 -0.79
N VAL A 77 -15.08 -15.18 -1.89
CA VAL A 77 -13.81 -15.19 -2.63
C VAL A 77 -12.67 -14.66 -1.76
N PHE A 78 -12.86 -13.53 -1.08
CA PHE A 78 -11.82 -12.94 -0.26
C PHE A 78 -11.47 -13.77 0.98
N ARG A 79 -12.43 -14.50 1.56
CA ARG A 79 -12.17 -15.48 2.62
C ARG A 79 -11.31 -16.64 2.12
N GLN A 80 -11.65 -17.21 0.98
CA GLN A 80 -10.81 -18.25 0.37
C GLN A 80 -9.40 -17.72 0.04
N TYR A 81 -9.28 -16.48 -0.42
CA TYR A 81 -7.98 -15.82 -0.56
C TYR A 81 -7.26 -15.63 0.78
N GLN A 82 -7.97 -15.29 1.86
CA GLN A 82 -7.36 -15.14 3.17
C GLN A 82 -6.72 -16.46 3.65
N ASP A 83 -7.42 -17.57 3.48
CA ASP A 83 -6.92 -18.88 3.90
C ASP A 83 -5.70 -19.28 3.06
N VAL A 84 -5.80 -19.16 1.73
CA VAL A 84 -4.70 -19.45 0.79
C VAL A 84 -3.51 -18.53 1.04
N PHE A 85 -3.74 -17.24 1.29
CA PHE A 85 -2.70 -16.26 1.59
C PHE A 85 -1.98 -16.63 2.89
N GLY A 86 -2.74 -16.98 3.94
CA GLY A 86 -2.18 -17.43 5.22
C GLY A 86 -1.25 -18.63 5.07
N GLU A 87 -1.69 -19.66 4.34
CA GLU A 87 -0.90 -20.88 4.11
C GLU A 87 0.33 -20.63 3.23
N ALA A 88 0.25 -19.66 2.30
CA ALA A 88 1.34 -19.31 1.40
C ALA A 88 2.40 -18.36 2.04
N LEU A 89 2.13 -17.73 3.18
CA LEU A 89 3.10 -16.86 3.88
C LEU A 89 4.44 -17.56 4.11
N ASN A 90 5.53 -16.86 3.81
CA ASN A 90 6.92 -17.34 3.87
C ASN A 90 7.24 -18.59 3.00
N ARG A 91 6.27 -19.17 2.28
CA ARG A 91 6.43 -20.40 1.49
C ARG A 91 6.26 -20.17 0.00
N MET A 92 5.22 -19.45 -0.40
CA MET A 92 4.81 -19.22 -1.79
C MET A 92 4.40 -17.75 -2.00
N ARG A 93 5.38 -16.84 -1.83
CA ARG A 93 5.17 -15.37 -1.86
C ARG A 93 4.60 -14.84 -3.18
N ASP A 94 4.77 -15.57 -4.26
CA ASP A 94 4.18 -15.27 -5.56
C ASP A 94 2.66 -15.46 -5.58
N VAL A 95 2.14 -16.45 -4.84
CA VAL A 95 0.70 -16.63 -4.63
C VAL A 95 0.15 -15.45 -3.82
N ASN A 96 0.86 -15.05 -2.77
CA ASN A 96 0.50 -13.87 -1.97
C ASN A 96 0.46 -12.59 -2.82
N HIS A 97 1.47 -12.40 -3.68
CA HIS A 97 1.50 -11.26 -4.59
C HIS A 97 0.32 -11.29 -5.58
N LEU A 98 0.00 -12.47 -6.13
CA LEU A 98 -1.11 -12.62 -7.05
C LEU A 98 -2.46 -12.32 -6.38
N ILE A 99 -2.66 -12.76 -5.14
CA ILE A 99 -3.86 -12.42 -4.36
C ILE A 99 -3.97 -10.91 -4.14
N ALA A 100 -2.86 -10.22 -3.87
CA ALA A 100 -2.84 -8.76 -3.74
C ALA A 100 -3.24 -8.06 -5.05
N ILE A 101 -2.73 -8.54 -6.19
CA ILE A 101 -3.09 -8.05 -7.53
C ILE A 101 -4.59 -8.25 -7.80
N HIS A 102 -5.11 -9.44 -7.55
CA HIS A 102 -6.53 -9.75 -7.76
C HIS A 102 -7.43 -8.90 -6.86
N THR A 103 -7.03 -8.69 -5.60
CA THR A 103 -7.77 -7.82 -4.66
C THR A 103 -7.81 -6.38 -5.16
N ARG A 104 -6.71 -5.87 -5.74
CA ARG A 104 -6.72 -4.57 -6.42
C ARG A 104 -7.66 -4.56 -7.62
N HIS A 105 -7.66 -5.60 -8.47
CA HIS A 105 -8.54 -5.66 -9.64
C HIS A 105 -10.02 -5.63 -9.25
N VAL A 106 -10.38 -6.36 -8.20
CA VAL A 106 -11.73 -6.34 -7.62
C VAL A 106 -12.07 -4.94 -7.12
N ALA A 107 -11.18 -4.29 -6.37
CA ALA A 107 -11.40 -2.95 -5.84
C ALA A 107 -11.57 -1.89 -6.94
N VAL A 108 -10.71 -1.92 -7.97
CA VAL A 108 -10.77 -0.98 -9.12
C VAL A 108 -12.03 -1.21 -9.94
N THR A 109 -12.42 -2.46 -10.15
CA THR A 109 -13.68 -2.79 -10.83
C THR A 109 -14.89 -2.30 -10.04
N ALA A 110 -14.87 -2.47 -8.70
CA ALA A 110 -15.91 -1.97 -7.82
C ALA A 110 -16.04 -0.44 -7.85
N ILE A 111 -14.92 0.31 -7.93
CA ILE A 111 -14.95 1.76 -8.16
C ILE A 111 -15.68 2.08 -9.47
N ARG A 112 -15.34 1.39 -10.56
CA ARG A 112 -15.90 1.64 -11.90
C ARG A 112 -17.40 1.38 -11.99
N VAL A 113 -17.92 0.39 -11.25
CA VAL A 113 -19.35 0.09 -11.20
C VAL A 113 -20.09 0.78 -10.05
N GLU A 114 -19.42 1.72 -9.37
CA GLU A 114 -19.97 2.48 -8.23
C GLU A 114 -20.50 1.60 -7.09
N ASP A 115 -19.78 0.51 -6.76
CA ASP A 115 -20.08 -0.35 -5.61
C ASP A 115 -19.19 0.02 -4.41
N PRO A 116 -19.61 0.97 -3.55
CA PRO A 116 -18.82 1.40 -2.41
C PRO A 116 -18.62 0.28 -1.38
N HIS A 117 -19.51 -0.70 -1.31
CA HIS A 117 -19.41 -1.78 -0.35
C HIS A 117 -18.34 -2.80 -0.74
N ALA A 118 -18.25 -3.15 -2.03
CA ALA A 118 -17.16 -3.98 -2.54
C ALA A 118 -15.80 -3.26 -2.41
N VAL A 119 -15.73 -1.96 -2.67
CA VAL A 119 -14.50 -1.15 -2.44
C VAL A 119 -14.05 -1.23 -0.98
N GLN A 120 -14.95 -0.96 -0.04
CA GLN A 120 -14.64 -1.03 1.39
C GLN A 120 -14.24 -2.44 1.84
N LEU A 121 -14.87 -3.47 1.26
CA LEU A 121 -14.53 -4.86 1.53
C LEU A 121 -13.09 -5.18 1.06
N SER A 122 -12.72 -4.78 -0.14
CA SER A 122 -11.35 -4.97 -0.66
C SER A 122 -10.31 -4.28 0.22
N ILE A 123 -10.57 -3.05 0.69
CA ILE A 123 -9.72 -2.34 1.65
C ILE A 123 -9.55 -3.14 2.95
N ARG A 124 -10.66 -3.67 3.51
CA ARG A 124 -10.59 -4.49 4.72
C ARG A 124 -9.72 -5.72 4.52
N PHE A 125 -9.80 -6.38 3.36
CA PHE A 125 -8.96 -7.54 3.08
C PHE A 125 -7.50 -7.18 2.81
N PHE A 126 -7.19 -6.08 2.12
CA PHE A 126 -5.81 -5.54 2.07
C PHE A 126 -5.24 -5.34 3.48
N ASN A 127 -6.02 -4.71 4.35
CA ASN A 127 -5.68 -4.47 5.75
C ASN A 127 -5.50 -5.79 6.53
N THR A 128 -6.29 -6.82 6.25
CA THR A 128 -6.15 -8.17 6.83
C THR A 128 -4.85 -8.85 6.37
N TYR A 129 -4.56 -8.83 5.07
CA TYR A 129 -3.36 -9.44 4.51
C TYR A 129 -2.08 -8.75 5.00
N LEU A 130 -2.08 -7.42 5.09
CA LEU A 130 -0.97 -6.64 5.65
C LEU A 130 -0.69 -7.05 7.10
N ARG A 131 -1.73 -7.15 7.93
CA ARG A 131 -1.57 -7.59 9.32
C ARG A 131 -1.00 -9.00 9.42
N ALA A 132 -1.54 -9.93 8.62
CA ALA A 132 -1.06 -11.30 8.61
C ALA A 132 0.42 -11.40 8.19
N ALA A 133 0.80 -10.71 7.10
CA ALA A 133 2.16 -10.71 6.59
C ALA A 133 3.17 -10.06 7.56
N ILE A 134 2.81 -8.92 8.17
CA ILE A 134 3.64 -8.25 9.18
C ILE A 134 3.81 -9.13 10.42
N ASN A 135 2.72 -9.72 10.94
CA ASN A 135 2.78 -10.62 12.08
C ASN A 135 3.66 -11.85 11.80
N ALA A 136 3.60 -12.39 10.59
CA ALA A 136 4.44 -13.49 10.12
C ALA A 136 5.87 -13.06 9.73
N ARG A 137 6.21 -11.77 9.87
CA ARG A 137 7.48 -11.17 9.43
C ARG A 137 7.84 -11.47 7.97
N ASP A 138 6.84 -11.68 7.10
CA ASP A 138 7.05 -11.90 5.67
C ASP A 138 7.22 -10.56 4.95
N VAL A 139 8.45 -10.06 4.96
CA VAL A 139 8.83 -8.75 4.40
C VAL A 139 8.47 -8.65 2.92
N ARG A 140 8.69 -9.70 2.13
CA ARG A 140 8.44 -9.67 0.68
C ARG A 140 6.95 -9.60 0.36
N SER A 141 6.12 -10.38 1.05
CA SER A 141 4.66 -10.31 0.89
C SER A 141 4.11 -8.95 1.32
N THR A 142 4.63 -8.39 2.43
CA THR A 142 4.24 -7.06 2.91
C THR A 142 4.64 -5.95 1.93
N TYR A 143 5.87 -6.01 1.42
CA TYR A 143 6.36 -5.13 0.36
C TYR A 143 5.44 -5.20 -0.87
N ASN A 144 5.09 -6.38 -1.36
CA ASN A 144 4.21 -6.50 -2.51
C ASN A 144 2.80 -5.95 -2.24
N LEU A 145 2.25 -6.16 -1.04
CA LEU A 145 0.96 -5.59 -0.65
C LEU A 145 0.96 -4.06 -0.66
N PHE A 146 1.99 -3.40 -0.12
CA PHE A 146 2.08 -1.94 -0.17
C PHE A 146 2.12 -1.40 -1.60
N ASN A 147 2.77 -2.11 -2.52
CA ASN A 147 2.81 -1.72 -3.93
C ASN A 147 1.42 -1.75 -4.54
N GLU A 148 0.70 -2.86 -4.39
CA GLU A 148 -0.66 -3.00 -4.93
C GLU A 148 -1.62 -2.01 -4.26
N TYR A 149 -1.41 -1.68 -2.99
CA TYR A 149 -2.23 -0.69 -2.28
C TYR A 149 -1.99 0.74 -2.80
N ARG A 150 -0.73 1.10 -3.08
CA ARG A 150 -0.36 2.35 -3.76
C ARG A 150 -1.01 2.44 -5.13
N ILE A 151 -0.87 1.39 -5.96
CA ILE A 151 -1.47 1.37 -7.31
C ILE A 151 -3.00 1.50 -7.21
N PHE A 152 -3.64 0.88 -6.21
CA PHE A 152 -5.07 1.08 -5.96
C PHE A 152 -5.40 2.55 -5.65
N ALA A 153 -4.62 3.22 -4.79
CA ALA A 153 -4.78 4.65 -4.52
C ALA A 153 -4.55 5.51 -5.78
N GLU A 154 -3.56 5.19 -6.61
CA GLU A 154 -3.35 5.87 -7.89
C GLU A 154 -4.57 5.75 -8.82
N ARG A 155 -5.21 4.58 -8.87
CA ARG A 155 -6.45 4.38 -9.64
C ARG A 155 -7.64 5.11 -9.05
N ALA A 156 -7.76 5.18 -7.73
CA ALA A 156 -8.77 5.99 -7.07
C ALA A 156 -8.58 7.49 -7.37
N MET A 157 -7.34 7.96 -7.42
CA MET A 157 -6.99 9.33 -7.80
C MET A 157 -7.36 9.63 -9.26
N ASP A 158 -7.16 8.66 -10.18
CA ASP A 158 -7.53 8.79 -11.60
C ASP A 158 -9.02 9.11 -11.79
N VAL A 159 -9.89 8.69 -10.86
CA VAL A 159 -11.34 8.94 -10.89
C VAL A 159 -11.82 9.90 -9.80
N GLN A 160 -10.91 10.75 -9.28
CA GLN A 160 -11.22 11.81 -8.31
C GLN A 160 -11.85 11.34 -7.00
N ARG A 161 -11.56 10.09 -6.57
CA ARG A 161 -11.97 9.56 -5.26
C ARG A 161 -11.00 9.98 -4.16
N THR A 162 -10.90 11.29 -3.93
CA THR A 162 -9.98 11.93 -2.96
C THR A 162 -10.09 11.33 -1.56
N ASP A 163 -11.31 11.05 -1.09
CA ASP A 163 -11.59 10.41 0.18
C ASP A 163 -10.86 9.06 0.33
N LEU A 164 -10.92 8.27 -0.75
CA LEU A 164 -10.37 6.92 -0.80
C LEU A 164 -8.85 6.94 -0.83
N VAL A 165 -8.26 7.88 -1.59
CA VAL A 165 -6.80 8.04 -1.69
C VAL A 165 -6.21 8.35 -0.31
N VAL A 166 -6.79 9.31 0.41
CA VAL A 166 -6.32 9.71 1.75
C VAL A 166 -6.53 8.58 2.76
N MET A 167 -7.64 7.85 2.68
CA MET A 167 -7.90 6.69 3.54
C MET A 167 -6.84 5.59 3.34
N VAL A 168 -6.52 5.25 2.08
CA VAL A 168 -5.50 4.26 1.77
C VAL A 168 -4.13 4.71 2.28
N ALA A 169 -3.75 5.97 2.07
CA ALA A 169 -2.49 6.51 2.57
C ALA A 169 -2.38 6.39 4.10
N ASN A 170 -3.47 6.67 4.83
CA ASN A 170 -3.51 6.49 6.29
C ASN A 170 -3.34 5.03 6.72
N HIS A 171 -3.93 4.08 5.99
CA HIS A 171 -3.71 2.66 6.25
C HIS A 171 -2.25 2.26 5.98
N MET A 172 -1.68 2.71 4.85
CA MET A 172 -0.28 2.45 4.53
C MET A 172 0.65 2.97 5.64
N LYS A 173 0.45 4.21 6.09
CA LYS A 173 1.16 4.80 7.24
C LYS A 173 1.05 3.92 8.49
N PHE A 174 -0.18 3.59 8.90
CA PHE A 174 -0.44 2.79 10.10
C PHE A 174 0.29 1.45 10.07
N TYR A 175 0.21 0.72 8.95
CA TYR A 175 0.87 -0.58 8.81
C TYR A 175 2.39 -0.46 8.67
N GLY A 176 2.89 0.61 8.06
CA GLY A 176 4.32 0.93 8.05
C GLY A 176 4.86 1.14 9.47
N GLN A 177 4.15 1.92 10.29
CA GLN A 177 4.50 2.18 11.69
C GLN A 177 4.38 0.91 12.56
N LEU A 178 3.37 0.07 12.31
CA LEU A 178 3.24 -1.24 12.96
C LEU A 178 4.45 -2.13 12.64
N ALA A 179 4.84 -2.22 11.36
CA ALA A 179 6.00 -3.00 10.94
C ALA A 179 7.30 -2.46 11.54
N PHE A 180 7.46 -1.14 11.62
CA PHE A 180 8.57 -0.48 12.27
C PHE A 180 8.69 -0.88 13.75
N GLY A 181 7.58 -0.80 14.51
CA GLY A 181 7.54 -1.25 15.91
C GLY A 181 7.87 -2.74 16.11
N MET A 182 7.81 -3.54 15.05
CA MET A 182 8.24 -4.95 15.03
C MET A 182 9.69 -5.17 14.56
N ASN A 183 10.49 -4.11 14.47
CA ASN A 183 11.87 -4.08 13.94
C ASN A 183 11.96 -4.39 12.44
N LEU A 184 10.95 -4.04 11.65
CA LEU A 184 10.96 -4.20 10.19
C LEU A 184 11.10 -2.84 9.49
N ALA A 185 12.14 -2.09 9.83
CA ALA A 185 12.34 -0.69 9.41
C ALA A 185 12.21 -0.45 7.90
N PHE A 186 12.77 -1.34 7.08
CA PHE A 186 12.70 -1.29 5.63
C PHE A 186 11.26 -1.18 5.07
N LEU A 187 10.26 -1.74 5.77
CA LEU A 187 8.87 -1.64 5.35
C LEU A 187 8.30 -0.23 5.56
N LEU A 188 8.72 0.50 6.60
CA LEU A 188 8.35 1.90 6.78
C LEU A 188 8.99 2.78 5.71
N GLU A 189 10.26 2.52 5.37
CA GLU A 189 10.95 3.20 4.26
C GLU A 189 10.24 2.94 2.92
N THR A 190 9.80 1.70 2.70
CA THR A 190 8.99 1.32 1.52
C THR A 190 7.68 2.11 1.47
N VAL A 191 6.98 2.25 2.59
CA VAL A 191 5.74 3.05 2.67
C VAL A 191 6.01 4.53 2.41
N ALA A 192 7.07 5.09 2.99
CA ALA A 192 7.44 6.49 2.74
C ALA A 192 7.74 6.73 1.26
N PHE A 193 8.45 5.81 0.61
CA PHE A 193 8.67 5.87 -0.83
C PHE A 193 7.36 5.79 -1.63
N ASP A 194 6.47 4.86 -1.29
CA ASP A 194 5.19 4.70 -1.97
C ASP A 194 4.27 5.92 -1.83
N LEU A 195 4.26 6.55 -0.65
CA LEU A 195 3.55 7.81 -0.41
C LEU A 195 4.19 8.99 -1.15
N CYS A 196 5.52 9.04 -1.24
CA CYS A 196 6.24 10.02 -2.06
C CYS A 196 5.81 9.93 -3.53
N MET A 197 5.76 8.72 -4.10
CA MET A 197 5.27 8.52 -5.47
C MET A 197 3.81 8.97 -5.65
N LEU A 198 2.95 8.66 -4.67
CA LEU A 198 1.55 9.07 -4.71
C LEU A 198 1.41 10.60 -4.67
N LEU A 199 2.26 11.28 -3.87
CA LEU A 199 2.31 12.74 -3.79
C LEU A 199 2.85 13.39 -5.05
N GLU A 200 3.92 12.85 -5.66
CA GLU A 200 4.44 13.30 -6.95
C GLU A 200 3.31 13.25 -8.01
N ARG A 201 2.57 12.14 -8.10
CA ARG A 201 1.42 12.02 -9.01
C ARG A 201 0.28 12.98 -8.68
N ALA A 202 -0.05 13.15 -7.39
CA ALA A 202 -1.08 14.09 -6.95
C ALA A 202 -0.71 15.52 -7.35
N HIS A 203 0.57 15.87 -7.22
CA HIS A 203 1.12 17.16 -7.56
C HIS A 203 1.02 17.44 -9.07
N GLU A 204 1.54 16.53 -9.89
CA GLU A 204 1.52 16.63 -11.36
C GLU A 204 0.10 16.82 -11.91
N ARG A 205 -0.91 16.30 -11.21
CA ARG A 205 -2.31 16.37 -11.61
C ARG A 205 -3.10 17.49 -10.95
N GLY A 206 -2.52 18.24 -10.04
CA GLY A 206 -3.25 19.21 -9.21
C GLY A 206 -4.41 18.56 -8.43
N ALA A 207 -4.21 17.35 -7.93
CA ALA A 207 -5.27 16.58 -7.28
C ALA A 207 -5.65 17.20 -5.93
N GLU A 208 -6.95 17.29 -5.64
CA GLU A 208 -7.48 17.84 -4.38
C GLU A 208 -6.97 17.12 -3.12
N CYS A 209 -6.61 15.85 -3.26
CA CYS A 209 -6.05 15.04 -2.17
C CYS A 209 -4.61 15.39 -1.79
N HIS A 210 -3.92 16.25 -2.54
CA HIS A 210 -2.49 16.53 -2.35
C HIS A 210 -2.14 16.99 -0.93
N ASP A 211 -2.80 18.04 -0.42
CA ASP A 211 -2.45 18.61 0.88
C ASP A 211 -2.75 17.64 2.05
N PRO A 212 -3.92 16.98 2.11
CA PRO A 212 -4.15 15.91 3.08
C PRO A 212 -3.15 14.75 2.96
N LEU A 213 -2.72 14.38 1.75
CA LEU A 213 -1.70 13.35 1.56
C LEU A 213 -0.33 13.80 2.08
N LEU A 214 0.02 15.07 1.91
CA LEU A 214 1.27 15.61 2.40
C LEU A 214 1.30 15.60 3.94
N ASP A 215 0.16 15.91 4.57
CA ASP A 215 0.02 15.79 6.03
C ASP A 215 0.18 14.34 6.51
N VAL A 216 -0.38 13.36 5.78
CA VAL A 216 -0.17 11.94 6.11
C VAL A 216 1.31 11.56 5.97
N PHE A 217 1.98 12.02 4.91
CA PHE A 217 3.38 11.70 4.62
C PHE A 217 4.36 12.30 5.66
N LEU A 218 4.13 13.53 6.11
CA LEU A 218 4.92 14.17 7.16
C LEU A 218 4.69 13.57 8.56
N ASP A 219 3.67 12.72 8.72
CA ASP A 219 3.37 12.04 9.97
C ASP A 219 3.87 10.59 10.01
N VAL A 220 4.54 10.11 8.94
CA VAL A 220 4.97 8.71 8.79
C VAL A 220 6.01 8.29 9.85
N ASP A 221 6.93 9.19 10.18
CA ASP A 221 8.04 8.97 11.11
C ASP A 221 7.71 9.32 12.56
N ARG A 222 6.50 9.82 12.86
CA ARG A 222 6.07 10.08 14.24
C ARG A 222 5.81 8.76 14.98
N GLU A 223 6.71 8.43 15.90
CA GLU A 223 6.77 7.17 16.65
C GLU A 223 5.49 6.83 17.44
N PRO A 224 5.26 5.54 17.73
CA PRO A 224 4.84 5.07 19.05
C PRO A 224 6.07 4.83 19.96
N GLU A 225 6.37 5.80 20.82
CA GLU A 225 7.10 5.76 22.11
C GLU A 225 8.53 5.14 22.25
N SER A 226 9.14 4.49 21.25
CA SER A 226 10.42 3.76 21.43
C SER A 226 11.67 4.46 20.88
N LYS A 227 12.39 5.15 21.78
CA LYS A 227 13.62 5.95 21.57
C LYS A 227 14.84 5.23 20.93
N GLY A 228 14.75 3.96 20.56
CA GLY A 228 15.86 3.15 20.04
C GLY A 228 15.96 3.09 18.51
N MET A 229 15.01 3.68 17.78
CA MET A 229 14.81 3.43 16.35
C MET A 229 15.04 4.67 15.45
N GLU A 230 15.58 5.78 15.98
CA GLU A 230 15.84 6.98 15.16
C GLU A 230 16.79 6.69 13.98
N ALA A 231 17.77 5.80 14.14
CA ALA A 231 18.68 5.38 13.06
C ALA A 231 17.94 4.74 11.87
N SER A 232 16.83 4.04 12.14
CA SER A 232 16.01 3.33 11.14
C SER A 232 15.03 4.21 10.36
N LEU A 233 14.95 5.52 10.64
CA LEU A 233 14.13 6.47 9.88
C LEU A 233 14.88 7.13 8.72
N ARG A 234 16.10 6.66 8.43
CA ARG A 234 16.96 7.25 7.39
C ARG A 234 16.32 7.19 6.01
N GLY A 235 15.73 6.07 5.60
CA GLY A 235 15.04 5.97 4.31
C GLY A 235 13.80 6.87 4.22
N VAL A 236 13.11 7.13 5.34
CA VAL A 236 11.97 8.07 5.37
C VAL A 236 12.47 9.50 5.08
N ARG A 237 13.58 9.93 5.69
CA ARG A 237 14.19 11.23 5.39
C ARG A 237 14.65 11.33 3.93
N LYS A 238 15.20 10.25 3.35
CA LYS A 238 15.53 10.21 1.91
C LYS A 238 14.28 10.44 1.03
N ALA A 239 13.16 9.78 1.34
CA ALA A 239 11.90 9.99 0.63
C ALA A 239 11.38 11.43 0.77
N GLN A 240 11.49 12.04 1.96
CA GLN A 240 11.13 13.44 2.18
C GLN A 240 11.99 14.40 1.36
N ILE A 241 13.31 14.21 1.34
CA ILE A 241 14.23 15.02 0.52
C ILE A 241 13.91 14.85 -0.96
N ARG A 242 13.63 13.62 -1.41
CA ARG A 242 13.21 13.35 -2.79
C ARG A 242 11.97 14.15 -3.15
N LEU A 243 10.94 14.15 -2.30
CA LEU A 243 9.74 14.95 -2.54
C LEU A 243 10.02 16.45 -2.51
N GLY A 244 10.84 16.93 -1.57
CA GLY A 244 11.26 18.32 -1.48
C GLY A 244 11.95 18.81 -2.75
N THR A 245 12.89 18.03 -3.28
CA THR A 245 13.55 18.33 -4.58
C THR A 245 12.58 18.28 -5.76
N CYS A 246 11.57 17.40 -5.74
CA CYS A 246 10.52 17.39 -6.76
C CYS A 246 9.74 18.72 -6.77
N TYR A 247 9.36 19.23 -5.61
CA TYR A 247 8.64 20.50 -5.50
C TYR A 247 9.50 21.69 -5.90
N LEU A 248 10.81 21.66 -5.64
CA LEU A 248 11.74 22.69 -6.12
C LEU A 248 11.79 22.76 -7.64
N VAL A 249 11.91 21.60 -8.31
CA VAL A 249 11.88 21.51 -9.78
C VAL A 249 10.53 21.96 -10.34
N SER A 250 9.44 21.72 -9.61
CA SER A 250 8.08 22.11 -10.00
C SER A 250 7.74 23.56 -9.63
N GLU A 251 8.72 24.39 -9.28
CA GLU A 251 8.55 25.80 -8.87
C GLU A 251 7.59 26.01 -7.69
N ARG A 252 7.54 25.04 -6.77
CA ARG A 252 6.71 25.04 -5.56
C ARG A 252 7.55 25.03 -4.28
N PRO A 253 8.36 26.09 -4.04
CA PRO A 253 9.23 26.16 -2.87
C PRO A 253 8.44 26.25 -1.54
N ASP A 254 7.17 26.66 -1.58
CA ASP A 254 6.26 26.64 -0.44
C ASP A 254 6.07 25.21 0.11
N LEU A 255 5.84 24.24 -0.78
CA LEU A 255 5.68 22.83 -0.39
C LEU A 255 7.01 22.21 0.02
N ALA A 256 8.09 22.54 -0.67
CA ALA A 256 9.43 22.08 -0.29
C ALA A 256 9.83 22.58 1.11
N ARG A 257 9.48 23.83 1.45
CA ARG A 257 9.73 24.39 2.79
C ARG A 257 8.94 23.67 3.89
N ARG A 258 7.70 23.25 3.64
CA ARG A 258 6.95 22.44 4.61
C ARG A 258 7.71 21.18 5.02
N ILE A 259 8.35 20.52 4.06
CA ILE A 259 9.19 19.34 4.33
C ILE A 259 10.47 19.73 5.08
N ALA A 260 11.15 20.81 4.65
CA ALA A 260 12.35 21.26 5.33
C ALA A 260 12.08 21.68 6.79
N ASP A 261 10.94 22.30 7.05
CA ASP A 261 10.51 22.71 8.38
C ASP A 261 10.23 21.51 9.30
N ASP A 262 9.62 20.44 8.76
CA ASP A 262 9.43 19.17 9.48
C ASP A 262 10.77 18.53 9.88
N MET A 263 11.76 18.62 9.00
CA MET A 263 13.10 18.04 9.21
C MET A 263 14.05 18.92 10.03
N ARG A 264 13.65 20.12 10.47
CA ARG A 264 14.54 21.12 11.07
C ARG A 264 15.22 20.65 12.37
N ALA A 265 14.58 19.74 13.10
CA ALA A 265 15.13 19.19 14.35
C ALA A 265 16.21 18.11 14.13
N GLU A 266 16.43 17.66 12.89
CA GLU A 266 17.40 16.60 12.58
C GLU A 266 18.85 17.07 12.81
N PRO A 267 19.71 16.23 13.42
CA PRO A 267 21.12 16.56 13.61
C PRO A 267 21.85 16.85 12.29
N ALA A 268 22.63 17.95 12.26
CA ALA A 268 23.35 18.39 11.06
C ALA A 268 24.28 17.32 10.46
N GLU A 269 24.96 16.53 11.31
CA GLU A 269 25.82 15.44 10.85
C GLU A 269 25.03 14.35 10.10
N ARG A 270 23.86 13.97 10.63
CA ARG A 270 22.96 12.99 10.02
C ARG A 270 22.47 13.49 8.65
N LEU A 271 22.08 14.76 8.56
CA LEU A 271 21.68 15.39 7.30
C LEU A 271 22.81 15.39 6.26
N ARG A 272 24.04 15.79 6.62
CA ARG A 272 25.21 15.72 5.71
C ARG A 272 25.49 14.31 5.23
N SER A 273 25.34 13.34 6.12
CA SER A 273 25.51 11.92 5.80
C SER A 273 24.46 11.45 4.78
N ILE A 274 23.18 11.80 4.98
CA ILE A 274 22.09 11.45 4.04
C ILE A 274 22.32 12.10 2.68
N ARG A 275 22.74 13.38 2.65
CA ARG A 275 23.10 14.09 1.43
C ARG A 275 24.14 13.32 0.62
N SER A 276 25.22 12.91 1.30
CA SER A 276 26.34 12.21 0.67
C SER A 276 25.92 10.88 0.05
N GLU A 277 24.95 10.18 0.65
CA GLU A 277 24.41 8.94 0.07
C GLU A 277 23.59 9.21 -1.19
N LEU A 278 22.65 10.17 -1.13
CA LEU A 278 21.83 10.54 -2.29
C LEU A 278 22.67 11.02 -3.48
N GLU A 279 23.77 11.73 -3.23
CA GLU A 279 24.69 12.19 -4.27
C GLU A 279 25.47 11.04 -4.96
N ARG A 280 25.76 9.95 -4.22
CA ARG A 280 26.52 8.79 -4.72
C ARG A 280 25.72 7.86 -5.62
N VAL A 281 24.41 7.78 -5.45
CA VAL A 281 23.56 6.86 -6.24
C VAL A 281 23.46 7.38 -7.66
N ALA A 282 24.14 6.74 -8.62
CA ALA A 282 24.15 7.13 -10.03
C ALA A 282 23.11 6.37 -10.87
N GLU A 283 22.85 5.11 -10.52
CA GLU A 283 22.03 4.19 -11.31
C GLU A 283 20.55 4.27 -10.92
N GLN A 284 19.69 4.34 -11.96
CA GLN A 284 18.25 4.38 -11.82
C GLN A 284 17.66 3.05 -11.36
N GLU A 285 18.27 1.95 -11.75
CA GLU A 285 17.80 0.60 -11.47
C GLU A 285 18.62 -0.04 -10.36
N TYR A 286 18.04 -1.03 -9.69
CA TYR A 286 18.82 -1.91 -8.81
C TYR A 286 19.67 -2.86 -9.67
N TRP A 287 20.81 -3.30 -9.12
CA TRP A 287 21.61 -4.38 -9.72
C TRP A 287 20.83 -5.70 -9.80
N GLU A 288 19.86 -5.89 -8.91
CA GLU A 288 18.94 -7.03 -8.87
C GLU A 288 17.60 -6.68 -9.53
N VAL A 289 17.00 -7.65 -10.21
CA VAL A 289 15.68 -7.48 -10.83
C VAL A 289 14.64 -7.18 -9.76
N SER A 290 13.95 -6.05 -9.91
CA SER A 290 12.89 -5.61 -9.01
C SER A 290 11.62 -5.28 -9.78
N ASP A 291 10.49 -5.78 -9.30
CA ASP A 291 9.16 -5.51 -9.86
C ASP A 291 8.69 -4.05 -9.63
N ARG A 292 9.44 -3.27 -8.84
CA ARG A 292 9.13 -1.87 -8.54
C ARG A 292 9.92 -0.84 -9.36
N GLY A 293 10.73 -1.30 -10.31
CA GLY A 293 11.43 -0.45 -11.27
C GLY A 293 12.59 0.35 -10.66
N VAL A 294 12.32 1.57 -10.22
CA VAL A 294 13.35 2.58 -9.89
C VAL A 294 13.89 2.40 -8.47
N ASN A 295 15.20 2.53 -8.32
CA ASN A 295 15.88 2.58 -7.04
C ASN A 295 15.34 3.73 -6.18
N PHE A 296 14.91 3.42 -4.97
CA PHE A 296 14.30 4.38 -4.05
C PHE A 296 15.21 5.59 -3.76
N GLU A 297 16.52 5.37 -3.79
CA GLU A 297 17.53 6.39 -3.50
C GLU A 297 17.97 7.19 -4.73
N TRP A 298 17.58 6.77 -5.93
CA TRP A 298 17.98 7.46 -7.15
C TRP A 298 17.16 8.74 -7.36
N LEU A 299 17.87 9.83 -7.63
CA LEU A 299 17.30 11.12 -8.01
C LEU A 299 17.63 11.44 -9.47
N PRO A 300 16.61 11.82 -10.28
CA PRO A 300 16.82 12.41 -11.60
C PRO A 300 17.81 13.59 -11.55
N PRO A 301 18.60 13.83 -12.62
CA PRO A 301 19.62 14.87 -12.63
C PRO A 301 19.11 16.28 -12.24
N GLU A 302 17.94 16.66 -12.73
CA GLU A 302 17.28 17.94 -12.41
C GLU A 302 16.97 18.09 -10.91
N ARG A 303 16.44 17.02 -10.27
CA ARG A 303 16.17 17.02 -8.82
C ARG A 303 17.47 17.03 -8.03
N ARG A 304 18.48 16.28 -8.47
CA ARG A 304 19.81 16.25 -7.84
C ARG A 304 20.47 17.64 -7.84
N ALA A 305 20.31 18.41 -8.91
CA ALA A 305 20.83 19.78 -8.99
C ALA A 305 20.22 20.70 -7.90
N THR A 306 19.00 20.42 -7.45
CA THR A 306 18.32 21.21 -6.40
C THR A 306 18.67 20.78 -4.97
N LEU A 307 19.44 19.70 -4.77
CA LEU A 307 19.84 19.25 -3.42
C LEU A 307 20.58 20.36 -2.66
N GLY A 308 21.49 21.07 -3.32
CA GLY A 308 22.22 22.19 -2.69
C GLY A 308 21.26 23.25 -2.12
N THR A 309 20.26 23.65 -2.91
CA THR A 309 19.22 24.61 -2.51
C THR A 309 18.40 24.10 -1.34
N PHE A 310 17.95 22.84 -1.38
CA PHE A 310 17.15 22.26 -0.30
C PHE A 310 17.95 22.17 1.02
N TYR A 311 19.19 21.70 0.94
CA TYR A 311 20.05 21.55 2.11
C TYR A 311 20.52 22.88 2.73
N ALA A 312 20.57 23.97 1.95
CA ALA A 312 20.86 25.31 2.47
C ALA A 312 19.79 25.80 3.47
N TRP A 313 18.58 25.21 3.45
CA TRP A 313 17.53 25.51 4.43
C TRP A 313 17.64 24.69 5.71
N LEU A 314 18.30 23.53 5.64
CA LEU A 314 18.41 22.56 6.75
C LEU A 314 19.74 22.69 7.50
N LEU A 315 20.80 23.00 6.77
CA LEU A 315 22.13 23.18 7.31
C LEU A 315 22.43 24.68 7.27
N PRO A 316 22.60 25.36 8.41
CA PRO A 316 23.17 26.69 8.39
C PRO A 316 24.53 26.62 7.67
N ASP A 317 24.84 27.63 6.84
CA ASP A 317 26.13 27.73 6.17
C ASP A 317 27.23 27.47 7.20
N PRO A 318 28.27 26.67 6.86
CA PRO A 318 29.49 26.71 7.65
C PRO A 318 29.96 28.16 7.57
N GLY A 319 29.70 28.92 8.65
CA GLY A 319 30.19 30.29 8.77
C GLY A 319 31.70 30.30 8.49
N PRO A 320 32.21 31.42 7.96
CA PRO A 320 33.60 31.55 7.53
C PRO A 320 34.62 31.18 8.60
#